data_AF-A0A3G2V1A1-F1
#
_entry.id   AF-A0A3G2V1A1-F1
#
_cell.length_a   1.000
_cell.length_b   1.000
_cell.length_c   1.000
_cell.angle_alpha   90.00
_cell.angle_beta   90.00
_cell.angle_gamma   90.00
#
_symmetry.space_group_name_H-M   'P 1'
#
loop_
_entity.id
_entity.type
_entity.pdbx_description
1 polymer ?
#
loop_
_entity_poly.entity_id
_entity_poly.type
_entity_poly.pdbx_seq_one_letter_code
_entity_poly.pdbx_strand_id
1 'polypeptide(L)'
;MTIDLATRVVGPSEDIHIIQPGQEYWLYDRFKASKKVFLDFPGLELDFSKPPPADHILKRMVARSIALQEWYVNDQTGPRPSDKLDDYVGREGRRRLGRYVGAIKRVYWDLKPGAIVVVPGPHYSDDVLIGELVGAPIMYKNRSLYDEEIIPVRRVEWRRRKPRSAFKLEVRDKFGKPNPVTQLDRSLRVEILRAGFDQFVIDDEISVRLNTTKDDFNTLDDYNIQTFVNYVAGVLLAADLGYDKEIGFNDAIGLLRQHPDMIPELKLNINSIGFQRIVSHNVKPLVIAALLSAALAVAAPGSASPAYAAPVSTHVVNTAAPKNDDCTVQVSARVAVAMKLMKLDEWKRVCENAREASASTGLSTTMKVRQRKKAKP
;
A
#
# COMPACT_ATOMS: atom_id res chain seq x y z
N MET A 1 23.60 -5.98 -11.34
CA MET A 1 22.32 -6.54 -10.86
C MET A 1 21.34 -5.40 -10.69
N THR A 2 20.06 -5.58 -10.99
CA THR A 2 19.05 -4.52 -10.80
C THR A 2 18.13 -4.88 -9.65
N ILE A 3 18.03 -4.03 -8.64
CA ILE A 3 17.10 -4.18 -7.51
C ILE A 3 15.99 -3.17 -7.73
N ASP A 4 14.78 -3.66 -7.98
CA ASP A 4 13.57 -2.86 -7.98
C ASP A 4 13.01 -2.81 -6.56
N LEU A 5 13.05 -1.64 -5.95
CA LEU A 5 12.51 -1.41 -4.63
C LEU A 5 11.02 -1.74 -4.62
N ALA A 6 10.23 -1.31 -5.61
CA ALA A 6 8.76 -1.39 -5.56
C ALA A 6 8.19 -0.73 -4.27
N THR A 7 8.76 0.40 -3.86
CA THR A 7 8.35 1.14 -2.65
C THR A 7 7.34 2.20 -3.00
N ARG A 8 6.19 2.20 -2.32
CA ARG A 8 5.18 3.23 -2.50
C ARG A 8 5.60 4.53 -1.82
N VAL A 9 5.94 5.55 -2.61
CA VAL A 9 6.24 6.90 -2.09
C VAL A 9 4.96 7.71 -2.02
N VAL A 10 4.47 8.01 -0.82
CA VAL A 10 3.24 8.76 -0.57
C VAL A 10 3.61 10.23 -0.35
N GLY A 11 3.17 11.09 -1.26
CA GLY A 11 3.48 12.51 -1.19
C GLY A 11 2.72 13.23 -0.06
N PRO A 12 3.19 14.42 0.37
CA PRO A 12 2.56 15.17 1.46
C PRO A 12 1.15 15.68 1.12
N SER A 13 0.85 15.85 -0.18
CA SER A 13 -0.48 16.21 -0.69
C SER A 13 -1.36 14.99 -0.98
N GLU A 14 -0.86 13.78 -0.80
CA GLU A 14 -1.61 12.58 -1.13
C GLU A 14 -2.50 12.16 0.03
N ASP A 15 -3.80 12.08 -0.25
CA ASP A 15 -4.83 11.85 0.74
C ASP A 15 -5.40 10.44 0.64
N ILE A 16 -5.64 9.84 1.81
CA ILE A 16 -6.32 8.54 1.95
C ILE A 16 -7.81 8.78 2.12
N HIS A 17 -8.63 8.07 1.35
CA HIS A 17 -10.08 8.26 1.35
C HIS A 17 -10.83 7.02 1.79
N ILE A 18 -11.67 7.16 2.81
CA ILE A 18 -12.63 6.15 3.23
C ILE A 18 -13.86 6.28 2.33
N ILE A 19 -14.25 5.20 1.66
CA ILE A 19 -15.48 5.11 0.86
C ILE A 19 -16.43 4.14 1.57
N GLN A 20 -17.59 4.63 1.98
CA GLN A 20 -18.60 3.81 2.64
C GLN A 20 -19.32 2.93 1.61
N PRO A 21 -19.43 1.61 1.83
CA PRO A 21 -20.05 0.70 0.89
C PRO A 21 -21.59 0.70 1.01
N GLY A 22 -22.20 1.85 0.73
CA GLY A 22 -23.65 2.05 0.84
C GLY A 22 -24.13 2.23 2.28
N GLN A 23 -25.42 2.51 2.44
CA GLN A 23 -26.06 2.54 3.76
C GLN A 23 -26.00 1.14 4.39
N GLU A 24 -25.72 1.04 5.69
CA GLU A 24 -25.64 -0.28 6.37
C GLU A 24 -24.66 -1.27 5.72
N TYR A 25 -23.70 -0.76 4.94
CA TYR A 25 -22.61 -1.52 4.31
C TYR A 25 -23.07 -2.60 3.31
N TRP A 26 -24.29 -2.52 2.79
CA TRP A 26 -24.88 -3.56 1.94
C TRP A 26 -24.09 -3.84 0.64
N LEU A 27 -23.26 -2.89 0.18
CA LEU A 27 -22.39 -3.05 -1.00
C LEU A 27 -21.02 -3.67 -0.69
N TYR A 28 -20.72 -3.99 0.56
CA TYR A 28 -19.36 -4.38 0.99
C TYR A 28 -18.86 -5.62 0.25
N ASP A 29 -19.66 -6.69 0.20
CA ASP A 29 -19.29 -7.92 -0.49
C ASP A 29 -19.12 -7.72 -2.01
N ARG A 30 -19.88 -6.78 -2.59
CA ARG A 30 -19.74 -6.41 -4.00
C ARG A 30 -18.42 -5.70 -4.25
N PHE A 31 -17.98 -4.78 -3.38
CA PHE A 31 -16.68 -4.13 -3.53
C PHE A 31 -15.53 -5.13 -3.37
N LYS A 32 -15.66 -6.05 -2.41
CA LYS A 32 -14.72 -7.15 -2.16
C LYS A 32 -14.55 -8.05 -3.39
N ALA A 33 -15.63 -8.34 -4.12
CA ALA A 33 -15.62 -9.23 -5.28
C ALA A 33 -15.26 -8.52 -6.61
N SER A 34 -15.77 -7.30 -6.85
CA SER A 34 -15.82 -6.70 -8.20
C SER A 34 -14.60 -5.85 -8.60
N LYS A 35 -13.63 -5.64 -7.68
CA LYS A 35 -12.50 -4.71 -7.84
C LYS A 35 -12.94 -3.31 -8.29
N LYS A 36 -14.12 -2.88 -7.84
CA LYS A 36 -14.73 -1.59 -8.15
C LYS A 36 -15.27 -0.98 -6.86
N VAL A 37 -15.21 0.34 -6.79
CA VAL A 37 -15.91 1.14 -5.78
C VAL A 37 -16.80 2.14 -6.49
N PHE A 38 -17.96 2.43 -5.90
CA PHE A 38 -18.92 3.36 -6.45
C PHE A 38 -19.80 3.94 -5.34
N LEU A 39 -20.49 5.03 -5.65
CA LEU A 39 -21.55 5.56 -4.81
C LEU A 39 -22.88 5.00 -5.29
N ASP A 40 -23.78 4.74 -4.34
CA ASP A 40 -25.00 3.98 -4.58
C ASP A 40 -26.11 4.83 -5.22
N PHE A 41 -25.90 5.18 -6.50
CA PHE A 41 -26.78 6.04 -7.27
C PHE A 41 -27.12 5.39 -8.63
N PRO A 42 -28.14 4.50 -8.68
CA PRO A 42 -28.61 3.92 -9.93
C PRO A 42 -29.05 4.99 -10.93
N GLY A 43 -28.79 4.76 -12.21
CA GLY A 43 -29.13 5.70 -13.28
C GLY A 43 -28.38 7.03 -13.19
N LEU A 44 -27.28 7.14 -12.44
CA LEU A 44 -26.47 8.36 -12.38
C LEU A 44 -25.54 8.43 -13.59
N GLU A 45 -26.07 8.85 -14.73
CA GLU A 45 -25.32 8.93 -15.99
C GLU A 45 -24.40 10.16 -16.00
N LEU A 46 -23.09 9.94 -15.98
CA LEU A 46 -22.09 11.01 -15.95
C LEU A 46 -21.21 10.95 -17.20
N ASP A 47 -20.93 12.13 -17.75
CA ASP A 47 -19.97 12.31 -18.84
C ASP A 47 -18.62 12.76 -18.27
N PHE A 48 -17.68 11.82 -18.13
CA PHE A 48 -16.35 12.09 -17.59
C PHE A 48 -15.41 12.82 -18.56
N SER A 49 -15.83 13.04 -19.81
CA SER A 49 -15.08 13.88 -20.75
C SER A 49 -15.26 15.38 -20.47
N LYS A 50 -16.27 15.72 -19.66
CA LYS A 50 -16.64 17.10 -19.31
C LYS A 50 -16.36 17.41 -17.84
N PRO A 51 -16.25 18.71 -17.48
CA PRO A 51 -16.29 19.13 -16.08
C PRO A 51 -17.54 18.60 -15.35
N PRO A 52 -17.49 18.47 -14.02
CA PRO A 52 -18.65 18.01 -13.26
C PRO A 52 -19.85 18.93 -13.52
N PRO A 53 -21.08 18.39 -13.67
CA PRO A 53 -22.26 19.22 -13.85
C PRO A 53 -22.45 20.20 -12.68
N ALA A 54 -23.18 21.28 -12.94
CA ALA A 54 -23.51 22.27 -11.90
C ALA A 54 -24.24 21.61 -10.72
N ASP A 55 -24.04 22.14 -9.50
CA ASP A 55 -24.52 21.52 -8.26
C ASP A 55 -26.03 21.28 -8.25
N HIS A 56 -26.82 22.21 -8.78
CA HIS A 56 -28.28 22.06 -8.84
C HIS A 56 -28.69 20.90 -9.78
N ILE A 57 -27.99 20.71 -10.91
CA ILE A 57 -28.20 19.57 -11.82
C ILE A 57 -27.80 18.27 -11.12
N LEU A 58 -26.63 18.20 -10.50
CA LEU A 58 -26.21 17.00 -9.77
C LEU A 58 -27.18 16.67 -8.62
N LYS A 59 -27.73 17.65 -7.91
CA LYS A 59 -28.75 17.42 -6.88
C LYS A 59 -30.02 16.79 -7.45
N ARG A 60 -30.48 17.23 -8.63
CA ARG A 60 -31.63 16.60 -9.32
C ARG A 60 -31.33 15.17 -9.74
N MET A 61 -30.15 14.93 -10.32
CA MET A 61 -29.71 13.59 -10.71
C MET A 61 -29.64 12.65 -9.50
N VAL A 62 -29.09 13.12 -8.38
CA VAL A 62 -29.04 12.37 -7.12
C VAL A 62 -30.46 12.10 -6.59
N ALA A 63 -31.35 13.09 -6.61
CA ALA A 63 -32.74 12.91 -6.17
C ALA A 63 -33.47 11.86 -7.02
N ARG A 64 -33.24 11.84 -8.34
CA ARG A 64 -33.72 10.79 -9.24
C ARG A 64 -33.14 9.43 -8.88
N SER A 65 -31.82 9.33 -8.74
CA SER A 65 -31.15 8.07 -8.39
C SER A 65 -31.62 7.50 -7.04
N ILE A 66 -31.90 8.35 -6.05
CA ILE A 66 -32.48 7.91 -4.77
C ILE A 66 -33.90 7.36 -4.98
N ALA A 67 -34.75 8.04 -5.75
CA ALA A 67 -36.08 7.54 -6.05
C ALA A 67 -36.04 6.19 -6.78
N LEU A 68 -35.12 6.04 -7.74
CA LEU A 68 -34.87 4.76 -8.43
C LEU A 68 -34.40 3.69 -7.46
N GLN A 69 -33.41 4.00 -6.61
CA GLN A 69 -32.91 3.09 -5.58
C GLN A 69 -34.05 2.60 -4.66
N GLU A 70 -34.87 3.52 -4.15
CA GLU A 70 -36.04 3.20 -3.32
C GLU A 70 -37.02 2.28 -4.06
N TRP A 71 -37.26 2.51 -5.36
CA TRP A 71 -38.11 1.64 -6.18
C TRP A 71 -37.53 0.23 -6.33
N TYR A 72 -36.23 0.08 -6.60
CA TYR A 72 -35.58 -1.24 -6.65
C TYR A 72 -35.58 -1.97 -5.30
N VAL A 73 -35.35 -1.25 -4.19
CA VAL A 73 -35.35 -1.83 -2.84
C VAL A 73 -36.75 -2.32 -2.45
N ASN A 74 -37.81 -1.69 -2.97
CA ASN A 74 -39.20 -2.10 -2.73
C ASN A 74 -39.71 -3.07 -3.81
N ASP A 75 -38.85 -3.94 -4.35
CA ASP A 75 -39.19 -4.93 -5.37
C ASP A 75 -39.97 -4.35 -6.57
N GLN A 76 -39.62 -3.13 -6.96
CA GLN A 76 -40.23 -2.44 -8.10
C GLN A 76 -41.74 -2.17 -7.92
N THR A 77 -42.21 -2.10 -6.67
CA THR A 77 -43.61 -1.84 -6.35
C THR A 77 -44.02 -0.41 -6.71
N GLY A 78 -45.14 -0.27 -7.42
CA GLY A 78 -45.70 1.03 -7.82
C GLY A 78 -45.12 1.56 -9.14
N PRO A 79 -45.48 2.80 -9.54
CA PRO A 79 -45.01 3.37 -10.78
C PRO A 79 -43.50 3.62 -10.72
N ARG A 80 -42.80 3.27 -11.80
CA ARG A 80 -41.38 3.56 -11.94
C ARG A 80 -41.15 5.09 -11.82
N PRO A 81 -40.15 5.54 -11.04
CA PRO A 81 -39.77 6.94 -10.97
C PRO A 81 -39.46 7.53 -12.34
N SER A 82 -39.72 8.81 -12.54
CA SER A 82 -39.46 9.47 -13.82
C SER A 82 -37.97 9.53 -14.15
N ASP A 83 -37.62 9.29 -15.40
CA ASP A 83 -36.24 9.47 -15.87
C ASP A 83 -35.90 10.95 -16.15
N LYS A 84 -36.91 11.82 -16.27
CA LYS A 84 -36.76 13.25 -16.59
C LYS A 84 -36.32 14.04 -15.36
N LEU A 85 -35.22 14.80 -15.50
CA LEU A 85 -34.68 15.60 -14.39
C LEU A 85 -35.59 16.76 -13.97
N ASP A 86 -36.43 17.27 -14.87
CA ASP A 86 -37.35 18.37 -14.60
C ASP A 86 -38.43 17.99 -13.57
N ASP A 87 -38.78 16.71 -13.47
CA ASP A 87 -39.73 16.20 -12.48
C ASP A 87 -39.17 16.23 -11.04
N TYR A 88 -37.87 16.54 -10.90
CA TYR A 88 -37.16 16.65 -9.63
C TYR A 88 -36.79 18.09 -9.27
N VAL A 89 -37.23 19.09 -10.05
CA VAL A 89 -37.07 20.51 -9.72
C VAL A 89 -37.69 20.80 -8.35
N GLY A 90 -36.98 21.56 -7.51
CA GLY A 90 -37.44 21.92 -6.16
C GLY A 90 -37.15 20.85 -5.08
N ARG A 91 -36.80 19.61 -5.45
CA ARG A 91 -36.33 18.58 -4.49
C ARG A 91 -34.87 18.79 -4.06
N GLU A 92 -34.18 19.74 -4.67
CA GLU A 92 -32.77 20.08 -4.47
C GLU A 92 -32.44 20.67 -3.09
N GLY A 93 -33.44 21.24 -2.40
CA GLY A 93 -33.26 21.94 -1.13
C GLY A 93 -32.89 21.04 0.05
N ARG A 94 -32.95 19.70 -0.11
CA ARG A 94 -32.60 18.76 0.96
C ARG A 94 -31.10 18.87 1.29
N ARG A 95 -30.77 19.35 2.50
CA ARG A 95 -29.38 19.52 3.00
C ARG A 95 -28.48 18.28 2.79
N ARG A 96 -29.06 17.07 2.85
CA ARG A 96 -28.35 15.80 2.64
C ARG A 96 -27.79 15.65 1.20
N LEU A 97 -28.45 16.21 0.19
CA LEU A 97 -28.02 16.09 -1.21
C LEU A 97 -26.68 16.78 -1.46
N GLY A 98 -26.38 17.88 -0.77
CA GLY A 98 -25.09 18.56 -0.91
C GLY A 98 -23.90 17.67 -0.54
N ARG A 99 -24.07 16.78 0.45
CA ARG A 99 -23.03 15.81 0.84
C ARG A 99 -22.78 14.78 -0.27
N TYR A 100 -23.85 14.32 -0.92
CA TYR A 100 -23.75 13.38 -2.04
C TYR A 100 -23.11 14.03 -3.26
N VAL A 101 -23.46 15.28 -3.59
CA VAL A 101 -22.80 16.03 -4.67
C VAL A 101 -21.30 16.16 -4.41
N GLY A 102 -20.90 16.53 -3.19
CA GLY A 102 -19.48 16.60 -2.82
C GLY A 102 -18.77 15.25 -2.93
N ALA A 103 -19.42 14.16 -2.50
CA ALA A 103 -18.87 12.81 -2.62
C ALA A 103 -18.71 12.36 -4.08
N ILE A 104 -19.71 12.64 -4.93
CA ILE A 104 -19.70 12.34 -6.37
C ILE A 104 -18.54 13.08 -7.05
N LYS A 105 -18.43 14.39 -6.86
CA LYS A 105 -17.32 15.18 -7.42
C LYS A 105 -15.97 14.65 -6.97
N ARG A 106 -15.84 14.36 -5.67
CA ARG A 106 -14.62 13.81 -5.11
C ARG A 106 -14.23 12.49 -5.78
N VAL A 107 -15.12 11.51 -5.76
CA VAL A 107 -14.80 10.15 -6.26
C VAL A 107 -14.58 10.11 -7.76
N TYR A 108 -15.28 10.90 -8.55
CA TYR A 108 -15.25 10.77 -10.01
C TYR A 108 -14.39 11.83 -10.71
N TRP A 109 -14.19 13.02 -10.14
CA TRP A 109 -13.35 14.08 -10.74
C TRP A 109 -12.09 14.39 -9.94
N ASP A 110 -12.16 14.49 -8.60
CA ASP A 110 -11.02 14.96 -7.81
C ASP A 110 -9.96 13.86 -7.57
N LEU A 111 -10.40 12.63 -7.29
CA LEU A 111 -9.50 11.52 -7.00
C LEU A 111 -8.76 11.05 -8.26
N LYS A 112 -7.44 11.19 -8.27
CA LYS A 112 -6.58 10.74 -9.37
C LYS A 112 -6.31 9.23 -9.31
N PRO A 113 -5.95 8.58 -10.42
CA PRO A 113 -5.35 7.24 -10.39
C PRO A 113 -4.17 7.20 -9.42
N GLY A 114 -4.03 6.10 -8.67
CA GLY A 114 -3.04 5.95 -7.60
C GLY A 114 -3.52 6.39 -6.21
N ALA A 115 -4.64 7.12 -6.11
CA ALA A 115 -5.20 7.52 -4.82
C ALA A 115 -5.57 6.30 -3.97
N ILE A 116 -5.22 6.34 -2.69
CA ILE A 116 -5.47 5.26 -1.74
C ILE A 116 -6.92 5.35 -1.24
N VAL A 117 -7.63 4.23 -1.37
CA VAL A 117 -9.00 4.08 -0.89
C VAL A 117 -9.12 2.98 0.15
N VAL A 118 -10.00 3.23 1.12
CA VAL A 118 -10.28 2.33 2.23
C VAL A 118 -11.78 2.06 2.26
N VAL A 119 -12.18 0.80 2.29
CA VAL A 119 -13.58 0.39 2.40
C VAL A 119 -13.73 -0.45 3.67
N PRO A 120 -14.37 0.08 4.72
CA PRO A 120 -14.59 -0.66 5.95
C PRO A 120 -15.72 -1.68 5.80
N GLY A 121 -15.59 -2.83 6.46
CA GLY A 121 -16.68 -3.78 6.65
C GLY A 121 -17.67 -3.36 7.76
N PRO A 122 -18.88 -3.96 7.77
CA PRO A 122 -19.95 -3.59 8.69
C PRO A 122 -19.58 -3.84 10.16
N HIS A 123 -19.05 -5.02 10.48
CA HIS A 123 -18.84 -5.46 11.86
C HIS A 123 -17.38 -5.27 12.30
N TYR A 124 -17.17 -5.43 13.61
CA TYR A 124 -15.85 -5.30 14.23
C TYR A 124 -14.83 -6.36 13.76
N SER A 125 -15.31 -7.57 13.47
CA SER A 125 -14.50 -8.68 12.94
C SER A 125 -14.29 -8.63 11.43
N ASP A 126 -15.08 -7.83 10.72
CA ASP A 126 -14.99 -7.77 9.26
C ASP A 126 -13.71 -7.06 8.81
N ASP A 127 -13.25 -7.46 7.65
CA ASP A 127 -12.09 -6.85 7.03
C ASP A 127 -12.35 -5.38 6.65
N VAL A 128 -11.28 -4.60 6.66
CA VAL A 128 -11.17 -3.32 5.98
C VAL A 128 -10.36 -3.56 4.71
N LEU A 129 -10.94 -3.23 3.56
CA LEU A 129 -10.27 -3.33 2.26
C LEU A 129 -9.41 -2.09 2.03
N ILE A 130 -8.15 -2.27 1.66
CA ILE A 130 -7.23 -1.16 1.34
C ILE A 130 -6.70 -1.36 -0.07
N GLY A 131 -6.82 -0.36 -0.92
CA GLY A 131 -6.42 -0.43 -2.32
C GLY A 131 -6.12 0.93 -2.94
N GLU A 132 -5.77 0.90 -4.22
CA GLU A 132 -5.48 2.10 -5.01
C GLU A 132 -6.42 2.20 -6.21
N LEU A 133 -6.84 3.42 -6.55
CA LEU A 133 -7.67 3.65 -7.73
C LEU A 133 -6.88 3.43 -9.02
N VAL A 134 -7.45 2.72 -9.98
CA VAL A 134 -6.82 2.39 -11.26
C VAL A 134 -7.56 3.05 -12.42
N GLY A 135 -6.91 4.03 -13.04
CA GLY A 135 -7.42 4.76 -14.20
C GLY A 135 -8.60 5.69 -13.90
N ALA A 136 -9.21 6.16 -14.99
CA ALA A 136 -10.36 7.06 -14.98
C ALA A 136 -11.66 6.33 -14.54
N PRO A 137 -12.67 7.08 -14.07
CA PRO A 137 -14.02 6.54 -13.89
C PRO A 137 -14.61 6.03 -15.21
N ILE A 138 -15.50 5.03 -15.09
CA ILE A 138 -16.24 4.46 -16.22
C ILE A 138 -17.70 4.28 -15.83
N MET A 139 -18.58 4.26 -16.82
CA MET A 139 -19.96 3.82 -16.63
C MET A 139 -20.01 2.29 -16.65
N TYR A 140 -20.77 1.70 -15.73
CA TYR A 140 -20.85 0.26 -15.55
C TYR A 140 -22.30 -0.18 -15.33
N LYS A 141 -22.75 -1.17 -16.10
CA LYS A 141 -24.07 -1.77 -15.96
C LYS A 141 -24.00 -2.93 -14.97
N ASN A 142 -24.66 -2.80 -13.83
CA ASN A 142 -24.67 -3.85 -12.79
C ASN A 142 -26.03 -4.52 -12.70
N ARG A 143 -26.30 -5.47 -13.60
CA ARG A 143 -27.56 -6.23 -13.65
C ARG A 143 -27.93 -6.93 -12.34
N SER A 144 -26.95 -7.21 -11.47
CA SER A 144 -27.19 -7.88 -10.20
C SER A 144 -27.71 -6.97 -9.08
N LEU A 145 -27.59 -5.65 -9.24
CA LEU A 145 -28.05 -4.68 -8.24
C LEU A 145 -29.27 -3.91 -8.75
N TYR A 146 -29.14 -3.39 -9.96
CA TYR A 146 -30.11 -2.52 -10.58
C TYR A 146 -30.24 -2.99 -12.02
N ASP A 147 -31.32 -3.74 -12.27
CA ASP A 147 -31.55 -4.27 -13.60
C ASP A 147 -31.65 -3.12 -14.59
N GLU A 148 -30.95 -3.22 -15.71
CA GLU A 148 -30.86 -2.18 -16.75
C GLU A 148 -30.16 -0.85 -16.40
N GLU A 149 -29.92 -0.52 -15.14
CA GLU A 149 -29.30 0.78 -14.76
C GLU A 149 -27.77 0.79 -14.92
N ILE A 150 -27.26 1.96 -15.34
CA ILE A 150 -25.83 2.25 -15.36
C ILE A 150 -25.43 3.07 -14.13
N ILE A 151 -24.29 2.72 -13.55
CA ILE A 151 -23.71 3.40 -12.40
C ILE A 151 -22.26 3.82 -12.70
N PRO A 152 -21.83 5.00 -12.22
CA PRO A 152 -20.46 5.44 -12.34
C PRO A 152 -19.57 4.67 -11.34
N VAL A 153 -18.47 4.10 -11.80
CA VAL A 153 -17.57 3.29 -10.95
C VAL A 153 -16.11 3.71 -11.11
N ARG A 154 -15.32 3.47 -10.07
CA ARG A 154 -13.85 3.52 -10.12
C ARG A 154 -13.31 2.10 -9.96
N ARG A 155 -12.35 1.71 -10.80
CA ARG A 155 -11.61 0.45 -10.62
C ARG A 155 -10.62 0.61 -9.48
N VAL A 156 -10.43 -0.45 -8.71
CA VAL A 156 -9.52 -0.49 -7.56
C VAL A 156 -8.64 -1.73 -7.64
N GLU A 157 -7.36 -1.56 -7.38
CA GLU A 157 -6.46 -2.67 -7.09
C GLU A 157 -6.37 -2.84 -5.58
N TRP A 158 -7.07 -3.85 -5.04
CA TRP A 158 -7.00 -4.18 -3.63
C TRP A 158 -5.61 -4.70 -3.27
N ARG A 159 -4.92 -3.99 -2.37
CA ARG A 159 -3.56 -4.32 -1.92
C ARG A 159 -3.59 -5.29 -0.74
N ARG A 160 -4.44 -5.00 0.26
CA ARG A 160 -4.58 -5.85 1.45
C ARG A 160 -5.95 -5.75 2.08
N ARG A 161 -6.21 -6.68 2.97
CA ARG A 161 -7.36 -6.71 3.89
C ARG A 161 -6.83 -6.88 5.30
N LYS A 162 -7.45 -6.20 6.26
CA LYS A 162 -7.10 -6.32 7.67
C LYS A 162 -8.38 -6.22 8.52
N PRO A 163 -8.59 -7.07 9.51
CA PRO A 163 -9.76 -6.99 10.39
C PRO A 163 -9.89 -5.59 10.99
N ARG A 164 -11.12 -5.05 11.01
CA ARG A 164 -11.44 -3.73 11.57
C ARG A 164 -11.01 -3.61 13.02
N SER A 165 -11.10 -4.70 13.78
CA SER A 165 -10.65 -4.81 15.16
C SER A 165 -9.17 -4.50 15.38
N ALA A 166 -8.33 -4.76 14.39
CA ALA A 166 -6.88 -4.62 14.46
C ALA A 166 -6.37 -3.19 14.15
N PHE A 167 -7.29 -2.24 13.97
CA PHE A 167 -6.99 -0.81 13.89
C PHE A 167 -7.18 -0.13 15.25
N LYS A 168 -6.43 0.93 15.51
CA LYS A 168 -6.60 1.79 16.68
C LYS A 168 -7.98 2.44 16.69
N LEU A 169 -8.45 2.81 17.89
CA LEU A 169 -9.77 3.37 18.10
C LEU A 169 -10.03 4.59 17.21
N GLU A 170 -9.06 5.50 17.10
CA GLU A 170 -9.18 6.74 16.34
C GLU A 170 -9.45 6.49 14.85
N VAL A 171 -8.85 5.44 14.27
CA VAL A 171 -9.09 5.03 12.89
C VAL A 171 -10.45 4.35 12.75
N ARG A 172 -10.81 3.47 13.69
CA ARG A 172 -12.11 2.76 13.68
C ARG A 172 -13.31 3.70 13.80
N ASP A 173 -13.15 4.78 14.54
CA ASP A 173 -14.18 5.81 14.68
C ASP A 173 -14.45 6.53 13.34
N LYS A 174 -13.44 6.67 12.49
CA LYS A 174 -13.62 7.22 11.13
C LYS A 174 -14.37 6.25 10.24
N PHE A 175 -14.17 4.94 10.39
CA PHE A 175 -14.89 3.91 9.63
C PHE A 175 -16.39 3.91 9.92
N GLY A 176 -16.83 4.32 11.11
CA GLY A 176 -18.26 4.35 11.48
C GLY A 176 -19.03 5.58 10.99
N LYS A 177 -18.38 6.58 10.37
CA LYS A 177 -19.05 7.84 10.01
C LYS A 177 -19.95 7.65 8.78
N PRO A 178 -21.21 8.15 8.80
CA PRO A 178 -22.18 7.95 7.72
C PRO A 178 -21.91 8.80 6.46
N ASN A 179 -20.74 9.42 6.35
CA ASN A 179 -20.39 10.22 5.17
C ASN A 179 -19.91 9.27 4.06
N PRO A 180 -20.50 9.32 2.85
CA PRO A 180 -20.18 8.40 1.76
C PRO A 180 -18.68 8.36 1.41
N VAL A 181 -18.02 9.51 1.53
CA VAL A 181 -16.59 9.66 1.28
C VAL A 181 -15.99 10.56 2.33
N THR A 182 -15.00 10.07 3.07
CA THR A 182 -14.31 10.80 4.13
C THR A 182 -12.82 10.80 3.86
N GLN A 183 -12.20 11.98 3.85
CA GLN A 183 -10.74 12.09 3.83
C GLN A 183 -10.20 11.77 5.22
N LEU A 184 -9.15 10.95 5.27
CA LEU A 184 -8.49 10.59 6.51
C LEU A 184 -7.47 11.66 6.92
N ASP A 185 -7.50 12.01 8.20
CA ASP A 185 -6.55 12.96 8.79
C ASP A 185 -5.11 12.46 8.64
N ARG A 186 -4.15 13.38 8.47
CA ARG A 186 -2.73 13.04 8.24
C ARG A 186 -2.15 12.10 9.29
N SER A 187 -2.43 12.35 10.57
CA SER A 187 -1.94 11.56 11.69
C SER A 187 -2.38 10.08 11.67
N LEU A 188 -3.46 9.77 10.96
CA LEU A 188 -4.03 8.42 10.89
C LEU A 188 -3.58 7.65 9.63
N ARG A 189 -2.90 8.31 8.68
CA ARG A 189 -2.53 7.71 7.38
C ARG A 189 -1.52 6.59 7.51
N VAL A 190 -0.51 6.79 8.37
CA VAL A 190 0.57 5.81 8.60
C VAL A 190 0.00 4.45 8.98
N GLU A 191 -1.07 4.41 9.77
CA GLU A 191 -1.70 3.16 10.18
C GLU A 191 -2.35 2.42 9.00
N ILE A 192 -3.05 3.14 8.12
CA ILE A 192 -3.60 2.57 6.88
C ILE A 192 -2.46 2.07 5.98
N LEU A 193 -1.38 2.83 5.85
CA LEU A 193 -0.23 2.43 5.03
C LEU A 193 0.43 1.15 5.56
N ARG A 194 0.67 1.06 6.87
CA ARG A 194 1.20 -0.15 7.52
C ARG A 194 0.29 -1.37 7.34
N ALA A 195 -1.02 -1.16 7.28
CA ALA A 195 -2.01 -2.20 7.05
C ALA A 195 -2.13 -2.60 5.56
N GLY A 196 -2.01 -1.65 4.64
CA GLY A 196 -2.25 -1.85 3.21
C GLY A 196 -1.03 -2.21 2.38
N PHE A 197 0.17 -1.79 2.80
CA PHE A 197 1.38 -1.87 1.99
C PHE A 197 2.51 -2.58 2.75
N ASP A 198 3.28 -3.38 2.04
CA ASP A 198 4.47 -4.03 2.61
C ASP A 198 5.58 -3.01 2.84
N GLN A 199 5.75 -2.07 1.91
CA GLN A 199 6.77 -1.04 1.99
C GLN A 199 6.28 0.28 1.42
N PHE A 200 6.56 1.35 2.16
CA PHE A 200 6.14 2.70 1.80
C PHE A 200 7.07 3.74 2.43
N VAL A 201 7.02 4.94 1.86
CA VAL A 201 7.61 6.17 2.40
C VAL A 201 6.47 7.17 2.55
N ILE A 202 6.31 7.75 3.73
CA ILE A 202 5.37 8.85 3.98
C ILE A 202 6.02 9.86 4.91
N ASP A 203 6.02 11.13 4.49
CA ASP A 203 6.75 12.18 5.18
C ASP A 203 8.20 11.71 5.42
N ASP A 204 8.66 11.65 6.67
CA ASP A 204 9.98 11.13 7.03
C ASP A 204 9.96 9.64 7.40
N GLU A 205 8.79 8.99 7.55
CA GLU A 205 8.71 7.58 7.93
C GLU A 205 8.91 6.65 6.72
N ILE A 206 9.93 5.80 6.82
CA ILE A 206 10.21 4.72 5.88
C ILE A 206 9.93 3.40 6.56
N SER A 207 9.06 2.59 5.96
CA SER A 207 8.72 1.27 6.49
C SER A 207 8.91 0.18 5.45
N VAL A 208 9.55 -0.91 5.85
CA VAL A 208 9.71 -2.10 5.01
C VAL A 208 9.30 -3.34 5.77
N ARG A 209 8.58 -4.24 5.10
CA ARG A 209 8.12 -5.51 5.63
C ARG A 209 8.89 -6.67 4.99
N LEU A 210 9.45 -7.52 5.83
CA LEU A 210 10.01 -8.83 5.50
C LEU A 210 8.95 -9.88 5.85
N ASN A 211 8.50 -10.65 4.87
CA ASN A 211 7.43 -11.64 5.05
C ASN A 211 8.02 -13.02 5.33
N THR A 212 7.39 -13.79 6.20
CA THR A 212 7.65 -15.23 6.41
C THR A 212 6.37 -16.00 6.12
N THR A 213 6.46 -17.10 5.38
CA THR A 213 5.29 -17.82 4.85
C THR A 213 5.14 -19.23 5.39
N LYS A 214 6.11 -19.72 6.17
CA LYS A 214 6.11 -21.08 6.71
C LYS A 214 5.60 -21.07 8.15
N ASP A 215 4.94 -22.17 8.52
CA ASP A 215 4.34 -22.38 9.84
C ASP A 215 5.41 -22.54 10.93
N ASP A 216 6.50 -23.22 10.58
CA ASP A 216 7.64 -23.42 11.47
C ASP A 216 8.56 -22.18 11.41
N PHE A 217 8.50 -21.37 12.46
CA PHE A 217 9.40 -20.27 12.71
C PHE A 217 10.06 -20.49 14.07
N ASN A 218 11.37 -20.78 14.07
CA ASN A 218 12.11 -21.04 15.30
C ASN A 218 13.06 -19.89 15.67
N THR A 219 13.67 -19.99 16.85
CA THR A 219 14.57 -18.95 17.38
C THR A 219 15.86 -18.79 16.57
N LEU A 220 16.33 -19.84 15.90
CA LEU A 220 17.50 -19.77 15.03
C LEU A 220 17.19 -19.01 13.73
N ASP A 221 15.98 -19.18 13.20
CA ASP A 221 15.53 -18.41 12.04
C ASP A 221 15.46 -16.91 12.35
N ASP A 222 14.84 -16.54 13.48
CA ASP A 222 14.81 -15.15 13.92
C ASP A 222 16.23 -14.61 14.16
N TYR A 223 17.07 -15.37 14.86
CA TYR A 223 18.47 -15.00 15.09
C TYR A 223 19.22 -14.71 13.78
N ASN A 224 19.04 -15.56 12.76
CA ASN A 224 19.69 -15.40 11.47
C ASN A 224 19.19 -14.14 10.72
N ILE A 225 17.88 -13.88 10.77
CA ILE A 225 17.29 -12.67 10.17
C ILE A 225 17.80 -11.42 10.92
N GLN A 226 17.74 -11.41 12.26
CA GLN A 226 18.21 -10.28 13.07
C GLN A 226 19.71 -10.04 12.91
N THR A 227 20.51 -11.10 12.80
CA THR A 227 21.95 -11.00 12.54
C THR A 227 22.20 -10.25 11.24
N PHE A 228 21.45 -10.57 10.18
CA PHE A 228 21.52 -9.85 8.91
C PHE A 228 21.12 -8.38 9.07
N VAL A 229 19.94 -8.13 9.62
CA VAL A 229 19.39 -6.78 9.78
C VAL A 229 20.32 -5.89 10.59
N ASN A 230 20.82 -6.40 11.73
CA ASN A 230 21.71 -5.65 12.61
C ASN A 230 23.11 -5.45 12.01
N TYR A 231 23.65 -6.41 11.28
CA TYR A 231 24.94 -6.19 10.61
C TYR A 231 24.85 -5.04 9.60
N VAL A 232 23.83 -5.07 8.73
CA VAL A 232 23.63 -4.02 7.74
C VAL A 232 23.33 -2.67 8.40
N ALA A 233 22.49 -2.65 9.45
CA ALA A 233 22.21 -1.42 10.20
C ALA A 233 23.48 -0.82 10.83
N GLY A 234 24.35 -1.65 11.41
CA GLY A 234 25.61 -1.21 12.00
C GLY A 234 26.61 -0.70 10.97
N VAL A 235 26.68 -1.32 9.79
CA VAL A 235 27.49 -0.81 8.66
C VAL A 235 26.96 0.55 8.18
N LEU A 236 25.64 0.72 8.08
CA LEU A 236 25.05 2.00 7.69
C LEU A 236 25.27 3.09 8.73
N LEU A 237 25.27 2.74 10.01
CA LEU A 237 25.67 3.63 11.09
C LEU A 237 27.15 4.03 10.99
N ALA A 238 28.05 3.07 10.73
CA ALA A 238 29.47 3.37 10.50
C ALA A 238 29.65 4.38 9.35
N ALA A 239 28.88 4.20 8.27
CA ALA A 239 28.86 5.16 7.16
C ALA A 239 28.39 6.56 7.58
N ASP A 240 27.35 6.64 8.42
CA ASP A 240 26.85 7.92 8.96
C ASP A 240 27.91 8.62 9.83
N LEU A 241 28.72 7.85 10.56
CA LEU A 241 29.81 8.34 11.41
C LEU A 241 31.11 8.65 10.63
N GLY A 242 31.11 8.49 9.30
CA GLY A 242 32.24 8.83 8.45
C GLY A 242 33.36 7.78 8.41
N TYR A 243 33.08 6.53 8.79
CA TYR A 243 34.05 5.45 8.62
C TYR A 243 34.31 5.21 7.14
N ASP A 244 35.59 5.05 6.78
CA ASP A 244 36.06 4.83 5.41
C ASP A 244 36.69 3.43 5.21
N LYS A 245 36.90 2.70 6.30
CA LYS A 245 37.45 1.34 6.34
C LYS A 245 36.36 0.29 6.50
N GLU A 246 36.65 -0.92 6.04
CA GLU A 246 35.78 -2.07 6.25
C GLU A 246 35.52 -2.32 7.74
N ILE A 247 34.28 -2.69 8.06
CA ILE A 247 33.80 -3.00 9.40
C ILE A 247 33.34 -4.45 9.49
N GLY A 248 33.84 -5.14 10.52
CA GLY A 248 33.43 -6.49 10.85
C GLY A 248 32.08 -6.53 11.56
N PHE A 249 31.52 -7.73 11.71
CA PHE A 249 30.24 -7.92 12.38
C PHE A 249 30.26 -7.39 13.82
N ASN A 250 31.26 -7.76 14.62
CA ASN A 250 31.33 -7.38 16.03
C ASN A 250 31.45 -5.86 16.22
N ASP A 251 32.23 -5.19 15.39
CA ASP A 251 32.39 -3.74 15.43
C ASP A 251 31.08 -3.03 15.04
N ALA A 252 30.39 -3.52 14.00
CA ALA A 252 29.09 -3.00 13.59
C ALA A 252 28.03 -3.14 14.70
N ILE A 253 27.99 -4.27 15.40
CA ILE A 253 27.12 -4.46 16.58
C ILE A 253 27.56 -3.57 17.75
N GLY A 254 28.86 -3.40 17.95
CA GLY A 254 29.42 -2.48 18.95
C GLY A 254 28.94 -1.04 18.75
N LEU A 255 28.96 -0.56 17.50
CA LEU A 255 28.46 0.77 17.14
C LEU A 255 26.95 0.91 17.44
N LEU A 256 26.13 -0.09 17.09
CA LEU A 256 24.70 -0.03 17.41
C LEU A 256 24.45 0.08 18.91
N ARG A 257 25.21 -0.64 19.74
CA ARG A 257 25.10 -0.56 21.21
C ARG A 257 25.48 0.82 21.75
N GLN A 258 26.40 1.52 21.10
CA GLN A 258 26.84 2.87 21.47
C GLN A 258 25.87 3.96 21.00
N HIS A 259 25.07 3.69 19.96
CA HIS A 259 24.13 4.64 19.35
C HIS A 259 22.72 4.04 19.22
N PRO A 260 22.04 3.72 20.33
CA PRO A 260 20.74 3.04 20.31
C PRO A 260 19.63 3.86 19.64
N ASP A 261 19.74 5.18 19.64
CA ASP A 261 18.81 6.13 19.01
C ASP A 261 18.87 6.11 17.47
N MET A 262 19.96 5.60 16.89
CA MET A 262 20.15 5.50 15.44
C MET A 262 19.77 4.14 14.85
N ILE A 263 19.28 3.21 15.69
CA ILE A 263 18.84 1.88 15.29
C ILE A 263 17.41 1.95 14.74
N PRO A 264 17.12 1.38 13.56
CA PRO A 264 15.74 1.26 13.08
C PRO A 264 14.84 0.50 14.06
N GLU A 265 13.59 0.95 14.24
CA GLU A 265 12.60 0.22 15.01
C GLU A 265 12.23 -1.09 14.31
N LEU A 266 12.05 -2.15 15.11
CA LEU A 266 11.61 -3.45 14.64
C LEU A 266 10.25 -3.79 15.25
N LYS A 267 9.29 -4.14 14.39
CA LYS A 267 7.96 -4.63 14.80
C LYS A 267 7.76 -6.03 14.26
N LEU A 268 7.54 -6.99 15.15
CA LEU A 268 7.43 -8.41 14.81
C LEU A 268 5.98 -8.87 14.92
N ASN A 269 5.59 -9.75 14.00
CA ASN A 269 4.38 -10.55 14.11
C ASN A 269 4.77 -12.01 13.83
N ILE A 270 4.89 -12.78 14.91
CA ILE A 270 5.31 -14.19 14.93
C ILE A 270 4.06 -15.06 14.84
N ASN A 271 3.33 -14.94 13.74
CA ASN A 271 2.29 -15.89 13.35
C ASN A 271 2.69 -16.50 12.00
N SER A 272 2.04 -17.56 11.56
CA SER A 272 2.10 -17.96 10.16
C SER A 272 0.76 -17.64 9.49
N ILE A 273 0.70 -16.79 8.46
CA ILE A 273 1.78 -16.02 7.81
C ILE A 273 2.25 -14.86 8.71
N GLY A 274 3.57 -14.66 8.79
CA GLY A 274 4.22 -13.72 9.70
C GLY A 274 4.93 -12.57 9.00
N PHE A 275 5.48 -11.66 9.79
CA PHE A 275 6.37 -10.64 9.26
C PHE A 275 7.26 -9.96 10.29
N GLN A 276 8.35 -9.39 9.79
CA GLN A 276 9.16 -8.40 10.48
C GLN A 276 9.03 -7.06 9.75
N ARG A 277 8.74 -5.97 10.47
CA ARG A 277 8.64 -4.63 9.89
C ARG A 277 9.72 -3.74 10.49
N ILE A 278 10.58 -3.24 9.63
CA ILE A 278 11.65 -2.29 9.96
C ILE A 278 11.13 -0.89 9.66
N VAL A 279 11.25 0.03 10.62
CA VAL A 279 10.77 1.42 10.51
C VAL A 279 11.89 2.37 10.90
N SER A 280 12.08 3.45 10.14
CA SER A 280 13.04 4.50 10.48
C SER A 280 12.66 5.82 9.83
N HIS A 281 13.28 6.91 10.28
CA HIS A 281 13.17 8.24 9.68
C HIS A 281 14.16 8.46 8.51
N ASN A 282 14.91 7.43 8.13
CA ASN A 282 15.91 7.48 7.08
C ASN A 282 15.82 6.23 6.19
N VAL A 283 16.62 6.19 5.11
CA VAL A 283 16.55 5.13 4.10
C VAL A 283 17.10 3.77 4.55
N LYS A 284 17.58 3.62 5.81
CA LYS A 284 18.17 2.35 6.30
C LYS A 284 17.26 1.13 6.09
N PRO A 285 15.93 1.17 6.37
CA PRO A 285 15.06 0.00 6.16
C PRO A 285 15.05 -0.47 4.70
N LEU A 286 15.06 0.47 3.74
CA LEU A 286 15.09 0.15 2.32
C LEU A 286 16.44 -0.42 1.89
N VAL A 287 17.55 0.10 2.43
CA VAL A 287 18.89 -0.43 2.13
C VAL A 287 19.05 -1.84 2.69
N ILE A 288 18.59 -2.08 3.92
CA ILE A 288 18.58 -3.42 4.55
C ILE A 288 17.81 -4.40 3.69
N ALA A 289 16.58 -4.05 3.29
CA ALA A 289 15.76 -4.92 2.45
C ALA A 289 16.34 -5.11 1.04
N ALA A 290 16.96 -4.09 0.45
CA ALA A 290 17.60 -4.20 -0.86
C ALA A 290 18.79 -5.18 -0.81
N LEU A 291 19.64 -5.06 0.21
CA LEU A 291 20.77 -5.96 0.42
C LEU A 291 20.32 -7.38 0.77
N LEU A 292 19.26 -7.54 1.57
CA LEU A 292 18.67 -8.85 1.83
C LEU A 292 18.16 -9.49 0.54
N SER A 293 17.41 -8.74 -0.27
CA SER A 293 16.88 -9.22 -1.54
C SER A 293 17.99 -9.63 -2.50
N ALA A 294 19.09 -8.87 -2.52
CA ALA A 294 20.30 -9.22 -3.26
C ALA A 294 20.92 -10.53 -2.76
N ALA A 295 21.09 -10.68 -1.44
CA ALA A 295 21.66 -11.88 -0.82
C ALA A 295 20.86 -13.14 -1.16
N LEU A 296 19.52 -13.04 -1.13
CA LEU A 296 18.60 -14.12 -1.47
C LEU A 296 18.60 -14.45 -2.98
N ALA A 297 18.70 -13.45 -3.85
CA ALA A 297 18.65 -13.64 -5.30
C ALA A 297 19.88 -14.33 -5.91
N VAL A 298 21.05 -14.20 -5.26
CA VAL A 298 22.29 -14.83 -5.74
C VAL A 298 22.26 -16.36 -5.58
N ALA A 299 21.46 -16.88 -4.64
CA ALA A 299 21.34 -18.32 -4.35
C ALA A 299 20.34 -19.09 -5.22
N ALA A 300 19.62 -18.41 -6.12
CA ALA A 300 18.59 -19.06 -6.91
C ALA A 300 19.19 -20.14 -7.84
N PRO A 301 18.60 -21.36 -7.92
CA PRO A 301 19.09 -22.44 -8.78
C PRO A 301 19.30 -21.95 -10.23
N GLY A 302 20.52 -22.13 -10.76
CA GLY A 302 20.90 -21.72 -12.11
C GLY A 302 21.66 -20.38 -12.23
N SER A 303 21.98 -19.70 -11.12
CA SER A 303 22.89 -18.55 -11.13
C SER A 303 24.35 -19.00 -11.33
N ALA A 304 24.89 -18.79 -12.54
CA ALA A 304 26.28 -19.16 -12.89
C ALA A 304 27.37 -18.25 -12.28
N SER A 305 27.02 -17.43 -11.28
CA SER A 305 27.96 -16.45 -10.71
C SER A 305 28.45 -16.97 -9.36
N PRO A 306 29.77 -17.06 -9.11
CA PRO A 306 30.28 -17.39 -7.79
C PRO A 306 29.66 -16.40 -6.80
N ALA A 307 28.97 -16.94 -5.80
CA ALA A 307 27.97 -16.28 -4.98
C ALA A 307 28.47 -15.08 -4.13
N TYR A 308 29.73 -14.68 -4.32
CA TYR A 308 30.47 -13.75 -3.47
C TYR A 308 31.52 -12.91 -4.23
N ALA A 309 31.59 -12.98 -5.57
CA ALA A 309 32.65 -12.31 -6.32
C ALA A 309 32.31 -10.83 -6.61
N ALA A 310 32.91 -9.93 -5.82
CA ALA A 310 32.99 -8.47 -6.00
C ALA A 310 31.64 -7.74 -6.10
N PRO A 311 31.56 -6.43 -5.79
CA PRO A 311 30.31 -5.68 -5.87
C PRO A 311 29.85 -5.62 -7.32
N VAL A 312 28.99 -6.56 -7.72
CA VAL A 312 28.25 -6.51 -8.97
C VAL A 312 27.52 -5.18 -8.95
N SER A 313 27.91 -4.24 -9.81
CA SER A 313 27.27 -2.93 -9.92
C SER A 313 25.76 -3.05 -9.71
N THR A 314 25.33 -2.57 -8.54
CA THR A 314 23.94 -2.68 -8.09
C THR A 314 23.23 -1.44 -8.61
N HIS A 315 22.36 -1.65 -9.59
CA HIS A 315 21.47 -0.60 -10.04
C HIS A 315 20.20 -0.68 -9.21
N VAL A 316 19.92 0.33 -8.40
CA VAL A 316 18.66 0.43 -7.68
C VAL A 316 17.67 1.22 -8.54
N VAL A 317 16.43 0.74 -8.64
CA VAL A 317 15.30 1.42 -9.30
C VAL A 317 14.08 1.33 -8.41
N ASN A 318 13.07 2.18 -8.63
CA ASN A 318 11.78 2.02 -7.99
C ASN A 318 10.66 2.14 -9.04
N THR A 319 10.07 1.01 -9.41
CA THR A 319 8.97 1.00 -10.40
C THR A 319 7.65 1.54 -9.85
N ALA A 320 7.54 1.70 -8.53
CA ALA A 320 6.35 2.23 -7.85
C ALA A 320 6.43 3.74 -7.55
N ALA A 321 7.48 4.42 -8.01
CA ALA A 321 7.69 5.86 -7.84
C ALA A 321 8.02 6.54 -9.18
N PRO A 322 7.92 7.88 -9.27
CA PRO A 322 8.42 8.64 -10.41
C PRO A 322 9.90 8.33 -10.69
N LYS A 323 10.31 8.47 -11.95
CA LYS A 323 11.72 8.29 -12.32
C LYS A 323 12.60 9.29 -11.55
N ASN A 324 13.72 8.80 -11.02
CA ASN A 324 14.71 9.57 -10.27
C ASN A 324 14.14 10.23 -9.00
N ASP A 325 13.24 9.57 -8.28
CA ASP A 325 12.84 10.05 -6.96
C ASP A 325 14.04 10.06 -5.98
N ASP A 326 14.09 11.08 -5.12
CA ASP A 326 15.21 11.31 -4.20
C ASP A 326 15.47 10.11 -3.26
N CYS A 327 14.40 9.39 -2.88
CA CYS A 327 14.52 8.21 -2.04
C CYS A 327 15.31 7.11 -2.76
N THR A 328 15.00 6.82 -4.02
CA THR A 328 15.74 5.84 -4.82
C THR A 328 17.21 6.21 -4.99
N VAL A 329 17.51 7.49 -5.24
CA VAL A 329 18.90 7.98 -5.36
C VAL A 329 19.66 7.76 -4.05
N GLN A 330 19.06 8.13 -2.92
CA GLN A 330 19.66 7.93 -1.60
C GLN A 330 19.89 6.46 -1.29
N VAL A 331 18.89 5.59 -1.54
CA VAL A 331 19.03 4.14 -1.33
C VAL A 331 20.16 3.59 -2.20
N SER A 332 20.25 4.00 -3.47
CA SER A 332 21.33 3.55 -4.37
C SER A 332 22.71 3.93 -3.84
N ALA A 333 22.89 5.18 -3.40
CA ALA A 333 24.16 5.65 -2.86
C ALA A 333 24.52 4.89 -1.56
N ARG A 334 23.54 4.71 -0.66
CA ARG A 334 23.75 4.00 0.61
C ARG A 334 24.02 2.51 0.45
N VAL A 335 23.41 1.84 -0.53
CA VAL A 335 23.74 0.46 -0.90
C VAL A 335 25.20 0.37 -1.34
N ALA A 336 25.67 1.28 -2.19
CA ALA A 336 27.06 1.27 -2.66
C ALA A 336 28.07 1.49 -1.52
N VAL A 337 27.78 2.44 -0.62
CA VAL A 337 28.61 2.70 0.56
C VAL A 337 28.63 1.50 1.51
N ALA A 338 27.46 0.92 1.81
CA ALA A 338 27.37 -0.25 2.68
C ALA A 338 28.19 -1.43 2.13
N MET A 339 28.08 -1.72 0.83
CA MET A 339 28.86 -2.77 0.19
C MET A 339 30.38 -2.53 0.23
N LYS A 340 30.83 -1.26 0.23
CA LYS A 340 32.26 -0.91 0.37
C LYS A 340 32.76 -1.10 1.81
N LEU A 341 31.90 -0.84 2.80
CA LEU A 341 32.27 -0.93 4.22
C LEU A 341 32.10 -2.35 4.78
N MET A 342 31.36 -3.24 4.14
CA MET A 342 31.22 -4.61 4.64
C MET A 342 32.47 -5.44 4.40
N LYS A 343 32.99 -6.08 5.45
CA LYS A 343 34.03 -7.09 5.32
C LYS A 343 33.50 -8.31 4.58
N LEU A 344 34.17 -8.71 3.50
CA LEU A 344 33.66 -9.72 2.56
C LEU A 344 33.31 -11.08 3.21
N ASP A 345 34.16 -11.59 4.09
CA ASP A 345 33.95 -12.89 4.75
C ASP A 345 32.74 -12.87 5.69
N GLU A 346 32.55 -11.76 6.42
CA GLU A 346 31.41 -11.56 7.31
C GLU A 346 30.11 -11.40 6.52
N TRP A 347 30.16 -10.63 5.43
CA TRP A 347 29.03 -10.49 4.52
C TRP A 347 28.61 -11.84 3.94
N LYS A 348 29.56 -12.67 3.51
CA LYS A 348 29.31 -14.02 3.03
C LYS A 348 28.59 -14.87 4.09
N ARG A 349 29.12 -14.92 5.30
CA ARG A 349 28.54 -15.67 6.43
C ARG A 349 27.10 -15.21 6.73
N VAL A 350 26.88 -13.91 6.80
CA VAL A 350 25.57 -13.32 7.10
C VAL A 350 24.57 -13.56 5.94
N CYS A 351 25.04 -13.57 4.69
CA CYS A 351 24.21 -13.97 3.54
C CYS A 351 23.80 -15.45 3.60
N GLU A 352 24.71 -16.34 4.01
CA GLU A 352 24.42 -17.77 4.16
C GLU A 352 23.34 -17.99 5.22
N ASN A 353 23.49 -17.36 6.39
CA ASN A 353 22.48 -17.40 7.45
C ASN A 353 21.10 -16.89 6.98
N ALA A 354 21.06 -15.78 6.23
CA ALA A 354 19.81 -15.24 5.71
C ALA A 354 19.15 -16.17 4.66
N ARG A 355 19.95 -16.89 3.88
CA ARG A 355 19.44 -17.89 2.92
C ARG A 355 18.91 -19.13 3.61
N GLU A 356 19.60 -19.61 4.64
CA GLU A 356 19.12 -20.71 5.48
C GLU A 356 17.77 -20.34 6.11
N ALA A 357 17.67 -19.15 6.71
CA ALA A 357 16.42 -18.63 7.24
C ALA A 357 15.34 -18.46 6.16
N SER A 358 15.70 -18.08 4.93
CA SER A 358 14.74 -18.01 3.82
C SER A 358 14.24 -19.38 3.38
N ALA A 359 15.12 -20.38 3.34
CA ALA A 359 14.75 -21.76 3.01
C ALA A 359 13.83 -22.37 4.07
N SER A 360 14.05 -22.10 5.36
CA SER A 360 13.23 -22.61 6.46
C SER A 360 11.90 -21.86 6.63
N THR A 361 11.91 -20.53 6.55
CA THR A 361 10.74 -19.68 6.89
C THR A 361 9.95 -19.15 5.69
N GLY A 362 10.50 -19.27 4.48
CA GLY A 362 9.98 -18.56 3.30
C GLY A 362 10.21 -17.05 3.37
N LEU A 363 11.29 -16.60 4.04
CA LEU A 363 11.67 -15.19 4.13
C LEU A 363 11.71 -14.55 2.74
N SER A 364 10.95 -13.48 2.56
CA SER A 364 10.89 -12.74 1.30
C SER A 364 10.66 -11.25 1.53
N THR A 365 10.98 -10.47 0.51
CA THR A 365 10.63 -9.05 0.41
C THR A 365 9.77 -8.84 -0.83
N THR A 366 9.10 -7.69 -0.92
CA THR A 366 8.41 -7.31 -2.16
C THR A 366 9.36 -6.76 -3.23
N MET A 367 10.64 -6.54 -2.89
CA MET A 367 11.63 -6.04 -3.84
C MET A 367 11.98 -7.13 -4.85
N LYS A 368 12.15 -6.73 -6.12
CA LYS A 368 12.45 -7.67 -7.21
C LYS A 368 13.88 -7.51 -7.66
N VAL A 369 14.63 -8.61 -7.70
CA VAL A 369 16.00 -8.61 -8.18
C VAL A 369 16.08 -9.23 -9.57
N ARG A 370 16.69 -8.52 -10.52
CA ARG A 370 16.97 -9.01 -11.88
C ARG A 370 18.46 -9.09 -12.11
N GLN A 371 18.96 -10.28 -12.45
CA GLN A 371 20.33 -10.44 -12.91
C GLN A 371 20.45 -9.91 -14.34
N ARG A 372 21.48 -9.10 -14.63
CA ARG A 372 21.77 -8.71 -16.03
C ARG A 372 22.25 -9.98 -16.74
N LYS A 373 21.50 -10.46 -17.72
CA LYS A 373 22.01 -11.48 -18.64
C LYS A 373 23.25 -10.87 -19.32
N LYS A 374 24.40 -11.54 -19.24
CA LYS A 374 25.54 -11.18 -20.10
C LYS A 374 25.01 -11.17 -21.54
N ALA A 375 25.21 -10.08 -22.27
CA ALA A 375 24.95 -10.08 -23.70
C ALA A 375 25.75 -11.25 -24.29
N LYS A 376 25.09 -12.16 -25.01
CA LYS A 376 25.83 -13.15 -25.79
C LYS A 376 26.69 -12.38 -26.79
N PRO A 377 28.00 -12.66 -26.86
CA PRO A 377 28.91 -11.97 -27.77
C PRO A 377 28.48 -12.13 -29.22
#